data_AF-A0A538FRG9-F1
#
_entry.id   AF-A0A538FRG9-F1
#
_cell.length_a   1.000
_cell.length_b   1.000
_cell.length_c   1.000
_cell.angle_alpha   90.00
_cell.angle_beta   90.00
_cell.angle_gamma   90.00
#
_symmetry.space_group_name_H-M   'P 1'
#
loop_
_entity.id
_entity.type
_entity.pdbx_description
1 polymer ?
#
loop_
_entity_poly.entity_id
_entity_poly.type
_entity_poly.pdbx_seq_one_letter_code
_entity_poly.pdbx_strand_id
1 'polypeptide(L)'
;MNPNPTLSVGVGGRSLLAVAVAIVLMLGLIGVMRVGGGGARPTAASTAPAAGGAIASAQGPSPVVLTGQQAMGLVSFDPSLLGYHVGFRTGRKDIRAQIDRDLRKITVYVSPGDALHRVAHDIAHELGHAYDARYLTPLARDRYLQARGRPSANWFPGFQAADYTALALSDYGTGAGDFAEVFALCHAPSPEFRSTLAPEPSDPCSLIPKPA
;
A
#
# COMPACT_ATOMS: atom_id res chain seq x y z
N MET A 1 -54.82 28.49 32.71
CA MET A 1 -54.44 28.82 31.32
C MET A 1 -52.94 28.60 31.21
N ASN A 2 -52.54 27.45 30.67
CA ASN A 2 -51.13 27.08 30.50
C ASN A 2 -50.65 27.52 29.11
N PRO A 3 -49.48 28.16 28.94
CA PRO A 3 -48.90 28.33 27.62
C PRO A 3 -48.20 27.05 27.16
N ASN A 4 -48.46 26.67 25.90
CA ASN A 4 -47.80 25.59 25.19
C ASN A 4 -46.32 25.92 24.92
N PRO A 5 -45.41 24.92 24.94
CA PRO A 5 -44.03 25.09 24.54
C PRO A 5 -43.89 25.14 23.02
N THR A 6 -43.19 26.17 22.52
CA THR A 6 -42.75 26.27 21.12
C THR A 6 -41.56 25.34 20.87
N LEU A 7 -41.76 24.29 20.08
CA LEU A 7 -40.70 23.47 19.50
C LEU A 7 -40.03 24.24 18.35
N SER A 8 -38.76 24.60 18.52
CA SER A 8 -37.91 25.08 17.42
C SER A 8 -37.20 23.87 16.80
N VAL A 9 -37.62 23.48 15.60
CA VAL A 9 -36.94 22.47 14.78
C VAL A 9 -35.94 23.21 13.88
N GLY A 10 -34.67 23.21 14.27
CA GLY A 10 -33.57 23.63 13.40
C GLY A 10 -33.29 22.56 12.35
N VAL A 11 -33.86 22.72 11.16
CA VAL A 11 -33.55 21.92 9.97
C VAL A 11 -32.10 22.19 9.53
N GLY A 12 -31.37 21.11 9.25
CA GLY A 12 -29.93 21.09 9.10
C GLY A 12 -29.35 21.83 7.89
N GLY A 13 -28.30 22.62 8.15
CA GLY A 13 -27.32 23.06 7.16
C GLY A 13 -26.27 21.98 6.89
N ARG A 14 -26.71 20.79 6.46
CA ARG A 14 -25.86 19.75 5.88
C ARG A 14 -26.16 19.66 4.40
N SER A 15 -25.80 20.69 3.65
CA SER A 15 -25.74 20.74 2.20
C SER A 15 -25.12 22.08 1.84
N LEU A 16 -24.09 22.09 0.98
CA LEU A 16 -23.25 23.24 0.59
C LEU A 16 -21.96 23.41 1.41
N LEU A 17 -21.10 22.38 1.42
CA LEU A 17 -19.69 22.55 1.06
C LEU A 17 -19.06 21.17 0.73
N ALA A 18 -19.76 20.40 -0.11
CA ALA A 18 -19.25 19.19 -0.74
C ALA A 18 -18.88 19.50 -2.20
N VAL A 19 -18.04 20.51 -2.43
CA VAL A 19 -17.43 20.78 -3.74
C VAL A 19 -16.10 21.48 -3.50
N ALA A 20 -15.02 20.94 -4.09
CA ALA A 20 -13.63 21.44 -4.12
C ALA A 20 -12.62 20.80 -3.14
N VAL A 21 -12.36 19.49 -3.26
CA VAL A 21 -11.05 18.89 -3.63
C VAL A 21 -11.33 17.44 -4.08
N ALA A 22 -12.00 17.31 -5.23
CA ALA A 22 -12.21 16.03 -5.93
C ALA A 22 -11.67 16.14 -7.37
N ILE A 23 -10.50 16.76 -7.51
CA ILE A 23 -9.81 16.95 -8.78
C ILE A 23 -8.36 16.51 -8.52
N VAL A 24 -8.04 15.27 -8.91
CA VAL A 24 -6.74 14.79 -9.43
C VAL A 24 -6.72 13.25 -9.67
N LEU A 25 -7.73 12.47 -9.25
CA LEU A 25 -7.77 11.02 -9.50
C LEU A 25 -8.93 10.55 -10.39
N MET A 26 -9.18 11.22 -11.52
CA MET A 26 -10.15 10.76 -12.54
C MET A 26 -9.80 11.31 -13.93
N LEU A 27 -8.76 10.79 -14.60
CA LEU A 27 -8.57 10.95 -16.04
C LEU A 27 -7.85 9.72 -16.63
N GLY A 28 -8.57 8.93 -17.43
CA GLY A 28 -8.01 7.73 -18.08
C GLY A 28 -8.92 6.97 -19.05
N LEU A 29 -9.86 7.64 -19.71
CA LEU A 29 -10.52 7.32 -21.00
C LEU A 29 -11.38 6.04 -21.16
N ILE A 30 -12.69 6.32 -21.19
CA ILE A 30 -13.76 5.58 -21.87
C ILE A 30 -13.43 5.41 -23.37
N GLY A 31 -13.77 4.23 -23.90
CA GLY A 31 -13.71 3.92 -25.31
C GLY A 31 -14.96 4.25 -26.14
N VAL A 32 -14.75 4.11 -27.45
CA VAL A 32 -15.71 3.82 -28.54
C VAL A 32 -16.62 4.97 -28.99
N MET A 33 -16.37 5.50 -30.20
CA MET A 33 -17.19 5.26 -31.41
C MET A 33 -16.53 5.94 -32.62
N ARG A 34 -16.18 5.15 -33.65
CA ARG A 34 -16.16 5.62 -35.04
C ARG A 34 -16.95 4.62 -35.88
N VAL A 35 -18.11 5.08 -36.35
CA VAL A 35 -18.87 4.49 -37.44
C VAL A 35 -18.36 5.10 -38.74
N GLY A 36 -18.18 4.28 -39.76
CA GLY A 36 -18.31 4.73 -41.15
C GLY A 36 -17.32 4.13 -42.13
N GLY A 37 -17.86 3.49 -43.17
CA GLY A 37 -17.25 3.49 -44.49
C GLY A 37 -16.71 2.15 -44.96
N GLY A 38 -17.51 1.44 -45.76
CA GLY A 38 -17.13 0.19 -46.40
C GLY A 38 -16.07 0.35 -47.50
N GLY A 39 -15.62 -0.80 -47.99
CA GLY A 39 -14.79 -0.86 -49.20
C GLY A 39 -13.99 -2.14 -49.28
N ALA A 40 -14.49 -3.07 -50.11
CA ALA A 40 -13.77 -4.08 -50.89
C ALA A 40 -12.77 -5.03 -50.19
N ARG A 41 -13.03 -6.32 -50.37
CA ARG A 41 -12.15 -7.44 -50.02
C ARG A 41 -11.40 -7.87 -51.29
N PRO A 42 -10.06 -7.73 -51.36
CA PRO A 42 -9.26 -8.50 -52.30
C PRO A 42 -8.69 -9.75 -51.60
N THR A 43 -8.94 -10.90 -52.22
CA THR A 43 -8.25 -12.17 -52.00
C THR A 43 -6.82 -12.14 -52.59
N ALA A 44 -5.95 -13.00 -52.02
CA ALA A 44 -4.54 -13.28 -52.33
C ALA A 44 -3.54 -12.50 -51.44
N ALA A 45 -2.48 -13.08 -50.88
CA ALA A 45 -1.83 -14.38 -51.11
C ALA A 45 -1.17 -14.88 -49.82
N SER A 46 -1.13 -16.21 -49.68
CA SER A 46 -0.27 -16.90 -48.73
C SER A 46 1.18 -16.80 -49.20
N THR A 47 2.00 -16.03 -48.50
CA THR A 47 3.46 -16.14 -48.52
C THR A 47 3.93 -16.19 -47.08
N ALA A 48 4.27 -17.39 -46.62
CA ALA A 48 5.02 -17.60 -45.39
C ALA A 48 6.44 -17.02 -45.56
N PRO A 49 6.91 -16.15 -44.64
CA PRO A 49 8.33 -16.00 -44.40
C PRO A 49 8.77 -17.04 -43.37
N ALA A 50 9.85 -17.71 -43.72
CA ALA A 50 10.71 -18.60 -42.95
C ALA A 50 10.49 -18.65 -41.43
N ALA A 51 10.48 -19.89 -40.92
CA ALA A 51 10.87 -20.22 -39.55
C ALA A 51 12.32 -19.73 -39.29
N GLY A 52 12.47 -18.43 -39.09
CA GLY A 52 13.59 -17.87 -38.36
C GLY A 52 13.34 -18.22 -36.91
N GLY A 53 13.97 -19.30 -36.45
CA GLY A 53 14.03 -19.63 -35.03
C GLY A 53 14.60 -18.43 -34.29
N ALA A 54 13.71 -17.60 -33.75
CA ALA A 54 14.05 -16.71 -32.67
C ALA A 54 14.48 -17.63 -31.54
N ILE A 55 15.78 -17.83 -31.41
CA ILE A 55 16.37 -18.20 -30.14
C ILE A 55 16.01 -17.03 -29.24
N ALA A 56 14.86 -17.16 -28.56
CA ALA A 56 14.53 -16.32 -27.44
C ALA A 56 15.68 -16.54 -26.47
N SER A 57 16.66 -15.63 -26.49
CA SER A 57 17.64 -15.52 -25.44
C SER A 57 16.82 -15.43 -24.17
N ALA A 58 16.79 -16.51 -23.39
CA ALA A 58 16.22 -16.48 -22.06
C ALA A 58 17.10 -15.51 -21.27
N GLN A 59 16.79 -14.20 -21.34
CA GLN A 59 17.44 -13.22 -20.49
C GLN A 59 17.12 -13.66 -19.07
N GLY A 60 18.17 -14.02 -18.33
CA GLY A 60 18.06 -14.32 -16.91
C GLY A 60 17.40 -13.17 -16.15
N PRO A 61 17.00 -13.39 -14.88
CA PRO A 61 16.35 -12.36 -14.08
C PRO A 61 17.21 -11.10 -14.05
N SER A 62 16.56 -9.93 -14.19
CA SER A 62 17.28 -8.66 -14.12
C SER A 62 17.95 -8.50 -12.74
N PRO A 63 19.03 -7.71 -12.62
CA PRO A 63 19.67 -7.47 -11.32
C PRO A 63 18.71 -7.00 -10.23
N VAL A 64 17.72 -6.16 -10.60
CA VAL A 64 16.63 -5.72 -9.71
C VAL A 64 15.83 -6.90 -9.15
N VAL A 65 15.47 -7.86 -10.00
CA VAL A 65 14.73 -9.05 -9.58
C VAL A 65 15.59 -9.94 -8.71
N LEU A 66 16.87 -10.12 -9.04
CA LEU A 66 17.80 -10.91 -8.21
C LEU A 66 17.97 -10.31 -6.81
N THR A 67 18.27 -9.01 -6.71
CA THR A 67 18.40 -8.33 -5.42
C THR A 67 17.10 -8.38 -4.62
N GLY A 68 15.96 -8.14 -5.28
CA GLY A 68 14.65 -8.25 -4.63
C GLY A 68 14.36 -9.65 -4.10
N GLN A 69 14.66 -10.69 -4.88
CA GLN A 69 14.50 -12.10 -4.47
C GLN A 69 15.44 -12.47 -3.31
N GLN A 70 16.69 -12.01 -3.35
CA GLN A 70 17.64 -12.20 -2.26
C GLN A 70 17.15 -11.55 -0.97
N ALA A 71 16.64 -10.32 -1.04
CA ALA A 71 16.05 -9.62 0.11
C ALA A 71 14.78 -10.28 0.61
N MET A 72 13.90 -10.77 -0.28
CA MET A 72 12.72 -11.55 0.10
C MET A 72 13.09 -12.82 0.87
N GLY A 73 14.21 -13.46 0.55
CA GLY A 73 14.72 -14.61 1.30
C GLY A 73 15.13 -14.29 2.75
N LEU A 74 15.24 -13.02 3.12
CA LEU A 74 15.48 -12.56 4.49
C LEU A 74 14.20 -12.31 5.28
N VAL A 75 13.04 -12.24 4.60
CA VAL A 75 11.75 -12.01 5.23
C VAL A 75 11.18 -13.33 5.71
N SER A 76 10.91 -13.45 7.02
CA SER A 76 10.44 -14.69 7.63
C SER A 76 8.93 -14.94 7.47
N PHE A 77 8.17 -13.91 7.11
CA PHE A 77 6.72 -14.01 6.92
C PHE A 77 6.36 -14.41 5.48
N ASP A 78 5.48 -15.41 5.32
CA ASP A 78 5.02 -15.85 4.00
C ASP A 78 3.90 -14.95 3.44
N PRO A 79 4.15 -14.19 2.35
CA PRO A 79 3.13 -13.33 1.73
C PRO A 79 1.91 -14.09 1.19
N SER A 80 2.03 -15.40 0.90
CA SER A 80 0.93 -16.21 0.39
C SER A 80 -0.23 -16.30 1.40
N LEU A 81 0.06 -16.22 2.70
CA LEU A 81 -0.93 -16.20 3.78
C LEU A 81 -1.83 -14.96 3.74
N LEU A 82 -1.37 -13.88 3.11
CA LEU A 82 -2.14 -12.65 2.93
C LEU A 82 -2.83 -12.60 1.56
N GLY A 83 -2.46 -13.50 0.64
CA GLY A 83 -2.93 -13.52 -0.74
C GLY A 83 -2.31 -12.42 -1.60
N TYR A 84 -1.12 -11.93 -1.25
CA TYR A 84 -0.43 -10.87 -1.99
C TYR A 84 0.71 -11.44 -2.84
N HIS A 85 0.89 -10.85 -4.02
CA HIS A 85 2.06 -11.10 -4.86
C HIS A 85 3.08 -9.97 -4.70
N VAL A 86 4.32 -10.32 -4.39
CA VAL A 86 5.42 -9.35 -4.31
C VAL A 86 6.20 -9.33 -5.61
N GLY A 87 6.35 -8.13 -6.19
CA GLY A 87 7.07 -7.91 -7.44
C GLY A 87 8.10 -6.79 -7.31
N PHE A 88 9.17 -6.90 -8.10
CA PHE A 88 10.29 -5.97 -8.08
C PHE A 88 10.32 -5.10 -9.33
N ARG A 89 10.63 -3.81 -9.15
CA ARG A 89 10.75 -2.78 -10.17
C ARG A 89 12.04 -1.99 -9.94
N THR A 90 12.55 -1.35 -10.98
CA THR A 90 13.69 -0.44 -10.85
C THR A 90 13.34 0.70 -9.91
N GLY A 91 14.30 1.06 -9.05
CA GLY A 91 14.22 2.16 -8.09
C GLY A 91 13.73 3.48 -8.68
N ARG A 92 13.00 4.25 -7.87
CA ARG A 92 12.57 5.62 -8.15
C ARG A 92 12.72 6.48 -6.88
N LYS A 93 12.77 7.80 -7.03
CA LYS A 93 13.18 8.72 -5.96
C LYS A 93 12.10 9.00 -4.90
N ASP A 94 10.84 8.78 -5.26
CA ASP A 94 9.67 9.17 -4.48
C ASP A 94 9.09 8.05 -3.63
N ILE A 95 9.34 6.78 -3.99
CA ILE A 95 8.75 5.63 -3.29
C ILE A 95 9.67 4.42 -3.37
N ARG A 96 9.79 3.70 -2.24
CA ARG A 96 10.62 2.49 -2.11
C ARG A 96 9.81 1.20 -2.19
N ALA A 97 8.59 1.20 -1.67
CA ALA A 97 7.65 0.11 -1.84
C ALA A 97 6.21 0.64 -1.80
N GLN A 98 5.29 -0.15 -2.33
CA GLN A 98 3.88 0.20 -2.37
C GLN A 98 3.00 -1.04 -2.36
N ILE A 99 2.04 -1.07 -1.46
CA ILE A 99 0.90 -1.98 -1.49
C ILE A 99 -0.24 -1.45 -2.36
N ASP A 100 -0.77 -2.31 -3.21
CA ASP A 100 -2.03 -2.15 -3.91
C ASP A 100 -3.01 -3.20 -3.39
N ARG A 101 -4.04 -2.74 -2.66
CA ARG A 101 -5.00 -3.60 -1.97
C ARG A 101 -5.99 -4.26 -2.91
N ASP A 102 -6.34 -3.58 -4.01
CA ASP A 102 -7.33 -4.04 -4.97
C ASP A 102 -6.72 -5.12 -5.87
N LEU A 103 -5.48 -4.89 -6.32
CA LEU A 103 -4.73 -5.85 -7.14
C LEU A 103 -4.03 -6.94 -6.33
N ARG A 104 -4.11 -6.89 -4.99
CA ARG A 104 -3.39 -7.78 -4.07
C ARG A 104 -1.91 -7.91 -4.44
N LYS A 105 -1.27 -6.76 -4.64
CA LYS A 105 0.10 -6.68 -5.13
C LYS A 105 0.94 -5.76 -4.24
N ILE A 106 2.16 -6.19 -3.95
CA ILE A 106 3.20 -5.35 -3.37
C ILE A 106 4.26 -5.12 -4.44
N THR A 107 4.59 -3.85 -4.69
CA THR A 107 5.65 -3.47 -5.63
C THR A 107 6.81 -2.85 -4.87
N VAL A 108 7.99 -3.44 -4.98
CA VAL A 108 9.21 -2.95 -4.34
C VAL A 108 10.15 -2.38 -5.40
N TYR A 109 10.58 -1.14 -5.20
CA TYR A 109 11.43 -0.37 -6.11
C TYR A 109 12.89 -0.46 -5.66
N VAL A 110 13.64 -1.36 -6.28
CA VAL A 110 15.02 -1.68 -5.88
C VAL A 110 16.00 -0.85 -6.70
N SER A 111 16.86 -0.09 -6.02
CA SER A 111 17.93 0.71 -6.64
C SER A 111 19.25 -0.07 -6.68
N PRO A 112 20.12 0.18 -7.67
CA PRO A 112 21.48 -0.35 -7.63
C PRO A 112 22.20 0.04 -6.34
N GLY A 113 22.77 -0.95 -5.65
CA GLY A 113 23.47 -0.74 -4.38
C GLY A 113 22.59 -0.65 -3.13
N ASP A 114 21.27 -0.85 -3.24
CA ASP A 114 20.42 -1.01 -2.06
C ASP A 114 20.94 -2.17 -1.19
N ALA A 115 21.03 -1.92 0.12
CA ALA A 115 21.39 -2.97 1.07
C ALA A 115 20.25 -3.98 1.20
N LEU A 116 20.58 -5.28 1.24
CA LEU A 116 19.56 -6.35 1.30
C LEU A 116 18.63 -6.23 2.52
N HIS A 117 19.17 -5.89 3.69
CA HIS A 117 18.37 -5.70 4.91
C HIS A 117 17.34 -4.58 4.75
N ARG A 118 17.69 -3.49 4.05
CA ARG A 118 16.77 -2.38 3.78
C ARG A 118 15.65 -2.82 2.85
N VAL A 119 15.97 -3.53 1.78
CA VAL A 119 14.94 -4.05 0.84
C VAL A 119 14.04 -5.06 1.56
N ALA A 120 14.60 -5.91 2.42
CA ALA A 120 13.83 -6.85 3.25
C ALA A 120 12.89 -6.12 4.22
N HIS A 121 13.37 -5.04 4.84
CA HIS A 121 12.58 -4.17 5.70
C HIS A 121 11.42 -3.53 4.93
N ASP A 122 11.68 -2.98 3.75
CA ASP A 122 10.64 -2.40 2.88
C ASP A 122 9.59 -3.45 2.48
N ILE A 123 10.00 -4.69 2.15
CA ILE A 123 9.06 -5.78 1.87
C ILE A 123 8.20 -6.09 3.10
N ALA A 124 8.82 -6.27 4.27
CA ALA A 124 8.13 -6.65 5.49
C ALA A 124 7.19 -5.52 5.98
N HIS A 125 7.57 -4.26 5.80
CA HIS A 125 6.71 -3.10 6.07
C HIS A 125 5.40 -3.18 5.27
N GLU A 126 5.48 -3.37 3.95
CA GLU A 126 4.27 -3.51 3.12
C GLU A 126 3.44 -4.75 3.49
N LEU A 127 4.09 -5.83 3.92
CA LEU A 127 3.38 -7.00 4.46
C LEU A 127 2.69 -6.69 5.78
N GLY A 128 3.23 -5.79 6.60
CA GLY A 128 2.57 -5.26 7.79
C GLY A 128 1.26 -4.56 7.45
N HIS A 129 1.24 -3.70 6.43
CA HIS A 129 -0.01 -3.10 5.94
C HIS A 129 -1.00 -4.15 5.40
N ALA A 130 -0.51 -5.14 4.66
CA ALA A 130 -1.35 -6.24 4.17
C ALA A 130 -1.93 -7.07 5.32
N TYR A 131 -1.16 -7.28 6.39
CA TYR A 131 -1.59 -7.96 7.61
C TYR A 131 -2.66 -7.15 8.36
N ASP A 132 -2.43 -5.84 8.55
CA ASP A 132 -3.44 -4.92 9.11
C ASP A 132 -4.75 -5.00 8.34
N ALA A 133 -4.68 -4.88 7.02
CA ALA A 133 -5.86 -4.90 6.16
C ALA A 133 -6.63 -6.24 6.20
N ARG A 134 -5.96 -7.36 6.53
CA ARG A 134 -6.57 -8.69 6.55
C ARG A 134 -7.07 -9.10 7.92
N TYR A 135 -6.34 -8.79 8.99
CA TYR A 135 -6.56 -9.41 10.31
C TYR A 135 -6.91 -8.41 11.41
N LEU A 136 -6.53 -7.14 11.30
CA LEU A 136 -6.72 -6.20 12.40
C LEU A 136 -8.12 -5.59 12.38
N THR A 137 -8.84 -5.79 13.47
CA THR A 137 -10.10 -5.11 13.78
C THR A 137 -9.83 -3.75 14.46
N PRO A 138 -10.79 -2.81 14.48
CA PRO A 138 -10.65 -1.57 15.24
C PRO A 138 -10.21 -1.79 16.70
N LEU A 139 -10.80 -2.79 17.37
CA LEU A 139 -10.43 -3.13 18.75
C LEU A 139 -8.98 -3.64 18.87
N ALA A 140 -8.47 -4.39 17.89
CA ALA A 140 -7.08 -4.82 17.88
C ALA A 140 -6.12 -3.64 17.66
N ARG A 141 -6.49 -2.71 16.79
CA ARG A 141 -5.75 -1.45 16.54
C ARG A 141 -5.67 -0.58 17.79
N ASP A 142 -6.79 -0.43 18.51
CA ASP A 142 -6.83 0.33 19.76
C ASP A 142 -5.94 -0.30 20.84
N ARG A 143 -5.96 -1.64 20.97
CA ARG A 143 -5.09 -2.37 21.89
C ARG A 143 -3.62 -2.22 21.53
N TYR A 144 -3.28 -2.28 20.25
CA TYR A 144 -1.92 -2.02 19.77
C TYR A 144 -1.45 -0.62 20.19
N LEU A 145 -2.27 0.40 19.89
CA LEU A 145 -1.96 1.79 20.26
C LEU A 145 -1.82 1.98 21.78
N GLN A 146 -2.64 1.31 22.59
CA GLN A 146 -2.50 1.30 24.05
C GLN A 146 -1.16 0.69 24.48
N ALA A 147 -0.78 -0.46 23.91
CA ALA A 147 0.49 -1.12 24.20
C ALA A 147 1.71 -0.26 23.77
N ARG A 148 1.55 0.53 22.72
CA ARG A 148 2.56 1.52 22.26
C ARG A 148 2.55 2.82 23.07
N GLY A 149 1.63 3.00 24.02
CA GLY A 149 1.50 4.23 24.81
C GLY A 149 1.01 5.43 23.99
N ARG A 150 0.19 5.18 22.97
CA ARG A 150 -0.33 6.18 22.01
C ARG A 150 -1.84 6.00 21.73
N PRO A 151 -2.70 5.91 22.77
CA PRO A 151 -4.12 5.55 22.61
C PRO A 151 -4.96 6.55 21.80
N SER A 152 -4.49 7.78 21.60
CA SER A 152 -5.19 8.84 20.85
C SER A 152 -4.60 9.10 19.46
N ALA A 153 -3.63 8.29 19.03
CA ALA A 153 -3.02 8.46 17.71
C ALA A 153 -3.97 8.06 16.58
N ASN A 154 -3.84 8.73 15.45
CA ASN A 154 -4.57 8.36 14.24
C ASN A 154 -4.05 7.03 13.71
N TRP A 155 -4.94 6.09 13.42
CA TRP A 155 -4.52 4.82 12.82
C TRP A 155 -4.07 5.02 11.38
N PHE A 156 -4.86 5.69 10.55
CA PHE A 156 -4.51 5.99 9.16
C PHE A 156 -4.07 7.46 9.01
N PRO A 157 -3.26 7.77 7.97
CA PRO A 157 -2.93 9.16 7.65
C PRO A 157 -4.18 10.01 7.48
N GLY A 158 -4.17 11.17 8.11
CA GLY A 158 -5.28 12.11 8.08
C GLY A 158 -5.35 12.99 9.31
N PHE A 159 -6.07 14.10 9.18
CA PHE A 159 -6.33 15.01 10.28
C PHE A 159 -7.51 14.49 11.10
N GLN A 160 -7.25 13.63 12.07
CA GLN A 160 -8.20 13.28 13.13
C GLN A 160 -7.70 13.76 14.50
N ALA A 161 -8.64 13.77 15.46
CA ALA A 161 -8.72 14.62 16.65
C ALA A 161 -7.52 14.56 17.62
N ALA A 162 -6.40 15.20 17.29
CA ALA A 162 -5.44 15.84 18.22
C ALA A 162 -4.11 16.21 17.54
N ASP A 163 -3.83 15.70 16.33
CA ASP A 163 -2.53 15.90 15.66
C ASP A 163 -2.71 16.52 14.27
N TYR A 164 -2.37 17.82 14.18
CA TYR A 164 -2.35 18.61 12.93
C TYR A 164 -0.93 18.77 12.38
N THR A 165 0.03 17.96 12.82
CA THR A 165 1.40 18.03 12.31
C THR A 165 1.50 17.37 10.94
N ALA A 166 2.54 17.73 10.18
CA ALA A 166 2.86 17.06 8.92
C ALA A 166 3.11 15.55 9.10
N LEU A 167 3.43 15.09 10.31
CA LEU A 167 3.64 13.68 10.63
C LEU A 167 2.35 12.87 10.55
N ALA A 168 1.20 13.45 10.95
CA ALA A 168 -0.11 12.82 10.87
C ALA A 168 -0.57 12.54 9.42
N LEU A 169 0.11 13.12 8.43
CA LEU A 169 -0.11 12.85 7.00
C LEU A 169 0.88 11.82 6.42
N SER A 170 1.95 11.52 7.15
CA SER A 170 2.93 10.51 6.75
C SER A 170 2.52 9.14 7.29
N ASP A 171 2.86 8.09 6.55
CA ASP A 171 2.68 6.72 7.05
C ASP A 171 3.38 6.53 8.41
N TYR A 172 4.66 6.91 8.49
CA TYR A 172 5.51 6.77 9.68
C TYR A 172 5.02 7.52 10.93
N GLY A 173 4.11 8.48 10.79
CA GLY A 173 3.52 9.22 11.92
C GLY A 173 2.20 8.66 12.42
N THR A 174 1.76 7.51 11.92
CA THR A 174 0.43 6.94 12.21
C THR A 174 0.52 5.56 12.85
N GLY A 175 -0.59 5.10 13.44
CA GLY A 175 -0.69 3.76 14.02
C GLY A 175 -0.45 2.64 13.00
N ALA A 176 -0.95 2.80 11.76
CA ALA A 176 -0.75 1.84 10.68
C ALA A 176 0.72 1.75 10.25
N GLY A 177 1.41 2.89 10.12
CA GLY A 177 2.83 2.91 9.77
C GLY A 177 3.73 2.44 10.91
N ASP A 178 3.43 2.80 12.16
CA ASP A 178 4.14 2.24 13.33
C ASP A 178 3.95 0.72 13.39
N PHE A 179 2.72 0.22 13.19
CA PHE A 179 2.46 -1.21 13.11
C PHE A 179 3.26 -1.88 11.99
N ALA A 180 3.31 -1.28 10.79
CA ALA A 180 4.08 -1.81 9.67
C ALA A 180 5.58 -1.85 9.94
N GLU A 181 6.14 -0.83 10.60
CA GLU A 181 7.55 -0.82 11.01
C GLU A 181 7.85 -1.86 12.10
N VAL A 182 6.96 -2.02 13.08
CA VAL A 182 7.10 -3.08 14.10
C VAL A 182 6.98 -4.47 13.50
N PHE A 183 6.06 -4.66 12.54
CA PHE A 183 5.95 -5.89 11.76
C PHE A 183 7.24 -6.16 10.98
N ALA A 184 7.83 -5.13 10.36
CA ALA A 184 9.09 -5.25 9.65
C ALA A 184 10.24 -5.70 10.55
N LEU A 185 10.37 -5.12 11.76
CA LEU A 185 11.37 -5.54 12.74
C LEU A 185 11.19 -6.99 13.22
N CYS A 186 9.94 -7.45 13.34
CA CYS A 186 9.68 -8.84 13.71
C CYS A 186 10.05 -9.83 12.59
N HIS A 187 9.87 -9.43 11.33
CA HIS A 187 9.91 -10.34 10.18
C HIS A 187 11.08 -10.15 9.22
N ALA A 188 11.94 -9.15 9.43
CA ALA A 188 13.15 -8.94 8.63
C ALA A 188 14.33 -8.54 9.54
N PRO A 189 15.55 -9.05 9.29
CA PRO A 189 16.74 -8.61 9.99
C PRO A 189 17.17 -7.23 9.48
N SER A 190 16.71 -6.17 10.15
CA SER A 190 16.95 -4.78 9.77
C SER A 190 17.29 -3.92 10.99
N PRO A 191 18.30 -3.03 10.89
CA PRO A 191 18.55 -2.00 11.90
C PRO A 191 17.68 -0.74 11.70
N GLU A 192 16.76 -0.76 10.73
CA GLU A 192 15.95 0.40 10.39
C GLU A 192 14.66 0.42 11.19
N PHE A 193 14.34 1.58 11.76
CA PHE A 193 13.03 1.85 12.33
C PHE A 193 12.70 3.32 12.05
N ARG A 194 11.66 3.55 11.24
CA ARG A 194 11.32 4.87 10.68
C ARG A 194 10.07 5.48 11.30
N SER A 195 9.32 4.71 12.10
CA SER A 195 8.17 5.23 12.83
C SER A 195 8.58 6.40 13.72
N THR A 196 7.82 7.48 13.63
CA THR A 196 7.95 8.64 14.53
C THR A 196 6.90 8.61 15.63
N LEU A 197 6.02 7.59 15.66
CA LEU A 197 4.90 7.54 16.58
C LEU A 197 5.34 7.21 18.01
N ALA A 198 6.23 6.24 18.17
CA ALA A 198 6.80 5.81 19.45
C ALA A 198 8.19 5.20 19.23
N PRO A 199 9.04 5.10 20.28
CA PRO A 199 10.36 4.49 20.16
C PRO A 199 10.33 3.05 19.65
N GLU A 200 11.43 2.61 19.04
CA GLU A 200 11.63 1.22 18.63
C GLU A 200 11.35 0.25 19.81
N PRO A 201 10.49 -0.76 19.63
CA PRO A 201 10.20 -1.71 20.69
C PRO A 201 11.37 -2.67 20.90
N SER A 202 11.64 -3.05 22.15
CA SER A 202 12.65 -4.05 22.48
C SER A 202 12.27 -5.49 22.08
N ASP A 203 10.97 -5.76 21.94
CA ASP A 203 10.42 -7.04 21.48
C ASP A 203 9.28 -6.77 20.47
N PRO A 204 9.61 -6.53 19.19
CA PRO A 204 8.62 -6.20 18.16
C PRO A 204 7.62 -7.33 17.94
N CYS A 205 8.05 -8.59 18.02
CA CYS A 205 7.17 -9.74 17.76
C CYS A 205 6.08 -9.91 18.82
N SER A 206 6.34 -9.50 20.08
CA SER A 206 5.32 -9.52 21.13
C SER A 206 4.13 -8.60 20.86
N LEU A 207 4.31 -7.58 20.00
CA LEU A 207 3.30 -6.57 19.68
C LEU A 207 2.42 -6.95 18.49
N ILE A 208 2.75 -8.01 17.75
CA ILE A 208 1.97 -8.45 16.58
C ILE A 208 0.75 -9.24 17.05
N PRO A 209 -0.48 -8.73 16.87
CA PRO A 209 -1.68 -9.44 17.30
C PRO A 209 -1.84 -10.72 16.48
N LYS A 210 -2.11 -11.85 17.15
CA LYS A 210 -2.41 -13.12 16.46
C LYS A 210 -3.77 -13.03 15.75
N PRO A 211 -3.95 -13.69 14.60
CA PRO A 211 -5.26 -13.82 13.97
C PRO A 211 -6.24 -14.46 14.96
N ALA A 212 -7.47 -13.95 14.99
CA ALA A 212 -8.57 -14.50 15.79
C ALA A 212 -9.18 -15.76 15.13
#